data_AF-K2R4F1-F1
#
_entry.id   AF-K2R4F1-F1
#
_cell.length_a   1.000
_cell.length_b   1.000
_cell.length_c   1.000
_cell.angle_alpha   90.00
_cell.angle_beta   90.00
_cell.angle_gamma   90.00
#
_symmetry.space_group_name_H-M   'P 1'
#
loop_
_entity.id
_entity.type
_entity.pdbx_description
1 polymer ?
#
loop_
_entity_poly.entity_id
_entity_poly.type
_entity_poly.pdbx_seq_one_letter_code
_entity_poly.pdbx_strand_id
1 'polypeptide(L)'
;MTLDNTMDKGNQVKMDEKVLKKPESMLDEFPRKGGSAPTATHYCPGCGHGILHKLIGECMDELGIQDRTVMTSPVGCAVFAYYYFDCGHVQVAHGRAPAVGTGISRAEENAVVMLYQGDGDLASIGLNETIQAANRGEKMAVFFVNNTVYGMTGGQMAPTTLVGEVTVTCPAGRDPRYMGYPMHMAELLDNLEAPVFIERVSVADPKNIRRAKRAVKKALEVQRDSKGYAFVEVLSPCPTNLRMDAQATEDFVNNEMTKEFPLKNFRDKRSETETLCRASSDFSQESLEDIFEVQDDTSWEARDDPSFPRKVVRIAGFGGQGVLSMGLTLAQAACNDQRHVSWYPSYGPEQRGGTSDCTVVISGEPIGSPVLQTSDGLVAMNQPSMEKFASRVREGGIIIYESSIGEFETPEGLRTLAIPARKIAKEHGVKRAANTAMLGVIMELGLTGLPKHVFTEAVEHTFRRKPKLVPANLKILEAGAKWARENLKK
;
A
#
# COMPACT_ATOMS: atom_id res chain seq x y z
N MET A 1 -88.19 8.88 -27.25
CA MET A 1 -87.18 8.53 -28.27
C MET A 1 -85.90 9.23 -27.89
N THR A 2 -84.97 8.45 -27.36
CA THR A 2 -83.57 8.83 -27.09
C THR A 2 -82.87 9.16 -28.40
N LEU A 3 -82.31 10.37 -28.49
CA LEU A 3 -81.26 10.67 -29.46
C LEU A 3 -79.95 10.83 -28.69
N ASP A 4 -79.06 9.93 -29.09
CA ASP A 4 -77.67 9.80 -28.72
C ASP A 4 -76.91 11.11 -28.97
N ASN A 5 -76.09 11.52 -28.01
CA ASN A 5 -75.05 12.51 -28.28
C ASN A 5 -73.80 12.10 -27.49
N THR A 6 -72.96 11.36 -28.19
CA THR A 6 -71.61 10.98 -27.83
C THR A 6 -70.77 12.22 -27.50
N MET A 7 -70.44 12.41 -26.23
CA MET A 7 -69.31 13.24 -25.81
C MET A 7 -68.18 12.36 -25.31
N ASP A 8 -67.15 12.33 -26.15
CA ASP A 8 -65.72 12.19 -25.90
C ASP A 8 -65.31 11.90 -24.43
N LYS A 9 -64.92 10.64 -24.16
CA LYS A 9 -64.22 10.26 -22.93
C LYS A 9 -62.78 10.76 -23.03
N GLY A 10 -62.61 12.02 -22.67
CA GLY A 10 -61.30 12.64 -22.43
C GLY A 10 -60.45 11.75 -21.54
N ASN A 11 -59.32 11.34 -22.10
CA ASN A 11 -58.26 10.56 -21.47
C ASN A 11 -57.73 11.34 -20.25
N GLN A 12 -58.22 11.05 -19.05
CA GLN A 12 -57.66 11.61 -17.82
C GLN A 12 -56.27 11.02 -17.62
N VAL A 13 -55.27 11.73 -18.12
CA VAL A 13 -53.87 11.51 -17.76
C VAL A 13 -53.77 11.75 -16.25
N LYS A 14 -53.66 10.66 -15.48
CA LYS A 14 -53.22 10.72 -14.08
C LYS A 14 -51.85 11.38 -14.08
N MET A 15 -51.81 12.66 -13.75
CA MET A 15 -50.57 13.33 -13.38
C MET A 15 -50.24 12.84 -11.97
N ASP A 16 -49.50 11.74 -11.88
CA ASP A 16 -48.86 11.36 -10.63
C ASP A 16 -47.89 12.49 -10.26
N GLU A 17 -48.15 13.18 -9.15
CA GLU A 17 -47.25 14.19 -8.62
C GLU A 17 -45.88 13.56 -8.34
N LYS A 18 -44.87 13.96 -9.11
CA LYS A 18 -43.50 13.54 -8.87
C LYS A 18 -42.93 14.36 -7.72
N VAL A 19 -42.99 13.82 -6.50
CA VAL A 19 -42.29 14.39 -5.35
C VAL A 19 -40.78 14.28 -5.56
N LEU A 20 -40.13 15.41 -5.82
CA LEU A 20 -38.68 15.50 -5.92
C LEU A 20 -38.08 15.51 -4.52
N LYS A 21 -37.84 14.33 -3.95
CA LYS A 21 -37.10 14.18 -2.69
C LYS A 21 -35.60 13.98 -2.94
N LYS A 22 -34.80 14.31 -1.94
CA LYS A 22 -33.38 13.97 -1.88
C LYS A 22 -33.22 12.43 -1.85
N PRO A 23 -32.15 11.86 -2.44
CA PRO A 23 -31.85 10.43 -2.30
C PRO A 23 -31.70 10.00 -0.84
N GLU A 24 -32.18 8.79 -0.52
CA GLU A 24 -32.04 8.16 0.79
C GLU A 24 -30.59 7.74 1.06
N SER A 25 -29.85 7.35 0.01
CA SER A 25 -28.40 7.09 0.06
C SER A 25 -27.53 8.33 0.37
N MET A 26 -28.11 9.47 0.72
CA MET A 26 -27.37 10.68 1.08
C MET A 26 -27.76 11.17 2.48
N LEU A 27 -26.80 11.69 3.25
CA LEU A 27 -26.97 12.20 4.61
C LEU A 27 -27.71 13.54 4.65
N ASP A 28 -28.66 13.71 5.58
CA ASP A 28 -29.50 14.92 5.72
C ASP A 28 -28.73 16.13 6.25
N GLU A 29 -27.75 15.87 7.10
CA GLU A 29 -26.92 16.88 7.72
C GLU A 29 -25.44 16.49 7.64
N PHE A 30 -24.59 17.51 7.62
CA PHE A 30 -23.13 17.42 7.54
C PHE A 30 -22.50 17.99 8.83
N PRO A 31 -22.76 17.38 10.01
CA PRO A 31 -22.40 17.95 11.31
C PRO A 31 -20.90 18.18 11.47
N ARG A 32 -20.06 17.41 10.75
CA ARG A 32 -18.60 17.52 10.76
C ARG A 32 -18.06 18.78 10.06
N LYS A 33 -18.92 19.55 9.36
CA LYS A 33 -18.58 20.84 8.73
C LYS A 33 -18.40 21.99 9.74
N GLY A 34 -18.92 21.82 10.95
CA GLY A 34 -19.04 22.88 11.95
C GLY A 34 -20.49 23.37 12.06
N GLY A 35 -20.97 23.51 13.30
CA GLY A 35 -22.41 23.59 13.63
C GLY A 35 -23.18 24.81 13.14
N SER A 36 -22.57 25.76 12.42
CA SER A 36 -23.25 26.97 11.95
C SER A 36 -24.07 26.78 10.66
N ALA A 37 -23.76 25.76 9.84
CA ALA A 37 -24.47 25.49 8.59
C ALA A 37 -24.44 23.99 8.23
N PRO A 38 -25.05 23.11 9.05
CA PRO A 38 -24.95 21.66 8.88
C PRO A 38 -25.56 21.15 7.58
N THR A 39 -26.48 21.88 6.95
CA THR A 39 -27.11 21.48 5.67
C THR A 39 -26.44 22.10 4.44
N ALA A 40 -25.46 22.99 4.61
CA ALA A 40 -24.81 23.66 3.50
C ALA A 40 -23.76 22.75 2.86
N THR A 41 -23.71 22.71 1.53
CA THR A 41 -22.65 22.02 0.79
C THR A 41 -21.26 22.61 1.07
N HIS A 42 -20.24 21.75 1.09
CA HIS A 42 -18.81 22.09 1.09
C HIS A 42 -18.34 22.61 -0.27
N TYR A 43 -19.08 22.34 -1.34
CA TYR A 43 -18.72 22.73 -2.69
C TYR A 43 -19.10 24.18 -3.00
N CYS A 44 -18.31 24.81 -3.86
CA CYS A 44 -18.55 26.17 -4.32
C CYS A 44 -19.87 26.26 -5.11
N PRO A 45 -20.58 27.40 -5.06
CA PRO A 45 -21.71 27.65 -5.95
C PRO A 45 -21.32 27.45 -7.43
N GLY A 46 -22.14 26.72 -8.19
CA GLY A 46 -21.89 26.39 -9.59
C GLY A 46 -20.91 25.21 -9.81
N CYS A 47 -20.42 24.56 -8.77
CA CYS A 47 -19.57 23.38 -8.91
C CYS A 47 -20.37 22.12 -9.29
N GLY A 48 -19.85 21.32 -10.23
CA GLY A 48 -20.51 20.10 -10.72
C GLY A 48 -20.59 18.92 -9.73
N HIS A 49 -19.79 18.92 -8.66
CA HIS A 49 -19.73 17.80 -7.70
C HIS A 49 -21.09 17.50 -7.05
N GLY A 50 -21.85 18.54 -6.66
CA GLY A 50 -23.16 18.35 -6.02
C GLY A 50 -24.18 17.69 -6.96
N ILE A 51 -24.11 18.00 -8.26
CA ILE A 51 -24.94 17.36 -9.28
C ILE A 51 -24.56 15.89 -9.40
N LEU A 52 -23.27 15.59 -9.57
CA LEU A 52 -22.80 14.21 -9.69
C LEU A 52 -23.12 13.38 -8.44
N HIS A 53 -22.97 13.93 -7.24
CA HIS A 53 -23.34 13.25 -5.99
C HIS A 53 -24.82 12.88 -5.97
N LYS A 54 -25.70 13.83 -6.34
CA LYS A 54 -27.13 13.57 -6.45
C LYS A 54 -27.42 12.44 -7.45
N LEU A 55 -26.78 12.44 -8.62
CA LEU A 55 -26.97 11.40 -9.62
C LEU A 55 -26.54 10.02 -9.11
N ILE A 56 -25.39 9.93 -8.42
CA ILE A 56 -24.92 8.69 -7.81
C ILE A 56 -25.92 8.21 -6.75
N GLY A 57 -26.36 9.09 -5.85
CA GLY A 57 -27.33 8.75 -4.80
C GLY A 57 -28.67 8.26 -5.35
N GLU A 58 -29.24 8.96 -6.34
CA GLU A 58 -30.47 8.51 -7.02
C GLU A 58 -30.29 7.11 -7.65
N CYS A 59 -29.15 6.84 -8.27
CA CYS A 59 -28.89 5.54 -8.88
C CYS A 59 -28.60 4.44 -7.84
N MET A 60 -28.01 4.77 -6.69
CA MET A 60 -27.85 3.83 -5.59
C MET A 60 -29.21 3.39 -5.02
N ASP A 61 -30.12 4.34 -4.80
CA ASP A 61 -31.49 4.07 -4.35
C ASP A 61 -32.25 3.22 -5.38
N GLU A 62 -32.21 3.61 -6.66
CA GLU A 62 -32.87 2.87 -7.75
C GLU A 62 -32.37 1.43 -7.91
N LEU A 63 -31.12 1.15 -7.51
CA LEU A 63 -30.49 -0.17 -7.63
C LEU A 63 -30.51 -0.97 -6.31
N GLY A 64 -30.90 -0.36 -5.20
CA GLY A 64 -30.91 -1.02 -3.88
C GLY A 64 -29.55 -1.50 -3.40
N ILE A 65 -28.48 -0.72 -3.67
CA ILE A 65 -27.09 -1.11 -3.41
C ILE A 65 -26.42 -0.37 -2.24
N GLN A 66 -27.11 0.55 -1.58
CA GLN A 66 -26.56 1.42 -0.54
C GLN A 66 -25.77 0.66 0.54
N ASP A 67 -26.40 -0.31 1.21
CA ASP A 67 -25.80 -1.03 2.36
C ASP A 67 -24.56 -1.86 2.00
N ARG A 68 -24.37 -2.20 0.72
CA ARG A 68 -23.19 -2.94 0.24
C ARG A 68 -22.15 -2.03 -0.41
N THR A 69 -22.40 -0.73 -0.49
CA THR A 69 -21.50 0.21 -1.14
C THR A 69 -20.39 0.65 -0.19
N VAL A 70 -19.15 0.60 -0.69
CA VAL A 70 -17.99 1.22 -0.05
C VAL A 70 -17.39 2.24 -1.02
N MET A 71 -17.44 3.51 -0.64
CA MET A 71 -16.86 4.60 -1.40
C MET A 71 -15.45 4.95 -0.90
N THR A 72 -14.52 5.11 -1.83
CA THR A 72 -13.20 5.67 -1.54
C THR A 72 -13.18 7.15 -1.93
N SER A 73 -12.70 7.97 -1.00
CA SER A 73 -12.65 9.43 -1.12
C SER A 73 -11.20 9.91 -0.93
N PRO A 74 -10.44 10.10 -2.02
CA PRO A 74 -9.06 10.55 -1.94
C PRO A 74 -8.96 12.08 -1.77
N VAL A 75 -7.75 12.55 -1.50
CA VAL A 75 -7.45 13.99 -1.30
C VAL A 75 -7.79 14.82 -2.55
N GLY A 76 -8.48 15.94 -2.35
CA GLY A 76 -8.98 16.85 -3.39
C GLY A 76 -10.42 17.27 -3.10
N CYS A 77 -11.07 18.06 -3.96
CA CYS A 77 -12.50 18.39 -3.77
C CYS A 77 -13.36 17.11 -3.70
N ALA A 78 -12.94 16.06 -4.40
CA ALA A 78 -13.54 14.74 -4.33
C ALA A 78 -13.61 14.16 -2.90
N VAL A 79 -12.67 14.55 -2.01
CA VAL A 79 -12.63 14.05 -0.63
C VAL A 79 -13.94 14.30 0.10
N PHE A 80 -14.66 15.39 -0.18
CA PHE A 80 -15.85 15.71 0.59
C PHE A 80 -17.00 14.71 0.40
N ALA A 81 -16.92 13.79 -0.57
CA ALA A 81 -17.93 12.75 -0.80
C ALA A 81 -18.28 11.93 0.45
N TYR A 82 -17.32 11.66 1.34
CA TYR A 82 -17.59 10.94 2.59
C TYR A 82 -18.48 11.70 3.59
N TYR A 83 -18.73 13.00 3.39
CA TYR A 83 -19.71 13.74 4.16
C TYR A 83 -21.14 13.61 3.63
N TYR A 84 -21.33 13.13 2.40
CA TYR A 84 -22.64 13.20 1.74
C TYR A 84 -23.34 11.87 1.60
N PHE A 85 -22.62 10.77 1.39
CA PHE A 85 -23.26 9.48 1.15
C PHE A 85 -23.45 8.71 2.45
N ASP A 86 -24.63 8.14 2.62
CA ASP A 86 -24.91 7.18 3.68
C ASP A 86 -24.48 5.78 3.20
N CYS A 87 -23.20 5.46 3.30
CA CYS A 87 -22.66 4.14 2.96
C CYS A 87 -21.29 3.93 3.63
N GLY A 88 -20.63 2.79 3.40
CA GLY A 88 -19.26 2.58 3.86
C GLY A 88 -18.30 3.59 3.21
N HIS A 89 -17.38 4.17 3.99
CA HIS A 89 -16.40 5.14 3.47
C HIS A 89 -14.98 4.81 3.92
N VAL A 90 -14.04 4.91 2.98
CA VAL A 90 -12.60 4.89 3.27
C VAL A 90 -11.96 6.14 2.67
N GLN A 91 -11.50 7.05 3.53
CA GLN A 91 -10.64 8.15 3.11
C GLN A 91 -9.25 7.57 2.80
N VAL A 92 -8.68 7.97 1.66
CA VAL A 92 -7.41 7.40 1.20
C VAL A 92 -6.39 8.48 0.88
N ALA A 93 -5.11 8.11 0.91
CA ALA A 93 -4.03 8.98 0.45
C ALA A 93 -4.21 9.36 -1.03
N HIS A 94 -3.69 10.54 -1.40
CA HIS A 94 -3.78 11.07 -2.76
C HIS A 94 -3.19 10.07 -3.78
N GLY A 95 -3.97 9.75 -4.82
CA GLY A 95 -3.68 8.81 -5.89
C GLY A 95 -3.84 7.33 -5.53
N ARG A 96 -4.27 7.00 -4.30
CA ARG A 96 -4.28 5.60 -3.81
C ARG A 96 -5.67 4.96 -3.80
N ALA A 97 -6.70 5.65 -4.30
CA ALA A 97 -8.04 5.07 -4.39
C ALA A 97 -8.10 3.73 -5.17
N PRO A 98 -7.40 3.55 -6.32
CA PRO A 98 -7.36 2.26 -7.01
C PRO A 98 -6.64 1.15 -6.23
N ALA A 99 -5.58 1.50 -5.50
CA ALA A 99 -4.85 0.53 -4.67
C ALA A 99 -5.69 0.05 -3.48
N VAL A 100 -6.27 0.99 -2.72
CA VAL A 100 -7.13 0.67 -1.57
C VAL A 100 -8.41 0.00 -2.01
N GLY A 101 -9.05 0.50 -3.07
CA GLY A 101 -10.22 -0.14 -3.66
C GLY A 101 -9.95 -1.58 -4.07
N THR A 102 -8.73 -1.90 -4.54
CA THR A 102 -8.36 -3.26 -4.95
C THR A 102 -8.38 -4.17 -3.73
N GLY A 103 -7.87 -3.68 -2.60
CA GLY A 103 -7.96 -4.36 -1.31
C GLY A 103 -9.42 -4.60 -0.89
N ILE A 104 -10.26 -3.55 -0.89
CA ILE A 104 -11.67 -3.66 -0.50
C ILE A 104 -12.41 -4.66 -1.39
N SER A 105 -12.27 -4.53 -2.71
CA SER A 105 -12.92 -5.42 -3.68
C SER A 105 -12.56 -6.89 -3.45
N ARG A 106 -11.31 -7.17 -3.10
CA ARG A 106 -10.79 -8.53 -2.91
C ARG A 106 -11.06 -9.10 -1.52
N ALA A 107 -11.14 -8.23 -0.50
CA ALA A 107 -11.47 -8.64 0.86
C ALA A 107 -12.98 -8.92 1.00
N GLU A 108 -13.82 -8.10 0.35
CA GLU A 108 -15.28 -8.18 0.46
C GLU A 108 -15.95 -8.43 -0.89
N GLU A 109 -16.22 -9.70 -1.19
CA GLU A 109 -16.67 -10.15 -2.52
C GLU A 109 -18.01 -9.52 -2.95
N ASN A 110 -18.91 -9.26 -2.00
CA ASN A 110 -20.25 -8.70 -2.26
C ASN A 110 -20.29 -7.16 -2.23
N ALA A 111 -19.15 -6.50 -1.98
CA ALA A 111 -19.10 -5.04 -1.88
C ALA A 111 -19.20 -4.37 -3.27
N VAL A 112 -19.98 -3.29 -3.35
CA VAL A 112 -19.96 -2.36 -4.49
C VAL A 112 -18.91 -1.30 -4.19
N VAL A 113 -17.77 -1.39 -4.87
CA VAL A 113 -16.64 -0.48 -4.63
C VAL A 113 -16.72 0.70 -5.60
N MET A 114 -16.75 1.91 -5.05
CA MET A 114 -16.83 3.15 -5.81
C MET A 114 -15.63 4.04 -5.54
N LEU A 115 -15.01 4.56 -6.59
CA LEU A 115 -13.87 5.48 -6.51
C LEU A 115 -14.31 6.83 -7.04
N TYR A 116 -14.30 7.84 -6.19
CA TYR A 116 -14.66 9.20 -6.57
C TYR A 116 -13.38 10.04 -6.64
N GLN A 117 -12.85 10.25 -7.84
CA GLN A 117 -11.50 10.82 -8.00
C GLN A 117 -11.52 12.10 -8.83
N GLY A 118 -10.67 13.07 -8.46
CA GLY A 118 -10.42 14.27 -9.26
C GLY A 118 -9.24 14.10 -10.21
N ASP A 119 -8.98 15.11 -11.03
CA ASP A 119 -7.95 15.06 -12.09
C ASP A 119 -6.53 14.83 -11.59
N GLY A 120 -6.06 15.66 -10.67
CA GLY A 120 -4.74 15.46 -10.06
C GLY A 120 -4.59 14.11 -9.34
N ASP A 121 -5.67 13.63 -8.74
CA ASP A 121 -5.70 12.37 -8.02
C ASP A 121 -5.54 11.18 -8.95
N LEU A 122 -6.39 11.11 -9.98
CA LEU A 122 -6.52 9.98 -10.87
C LEU A 122 -5.46 9.99 -11.97
N ALA A 123 -5.31 11.13 -12.64
CA ALA A 123 -4.52 11.23 -13.86
C ALA A 123 -3.07 11.70 -13.58
N SER A 124 -2.74 12.17 -12.37
CA SER A 124 -1.36 12.54 -12.03
C SER A 124 -0.73 11.51 -11.09
N ILE A 125 -0.80 11.73 -9.77
CA ILE A 125 -0.09 10.89 -8.79
C ILE A 125 -0.66 9.46 -8.72
N GLY A 126 -1.94 9.28 -9.06
CA GLY A 126 -2.61 7.98 -9.14
C GLY A 126 -2.64 7.33 -10.53
N LEU A 127 -1.92 7.87 -11.52
CA LEU A 127 -2.00 7.41 -12.91
C LEU A 127 -1.76 5.90 -13.05
N ASN A 128 -0.63 5.43 -12.52
CA ASN A 128 -0.26 4.01 -12.62
C ASN A 128 -1.24 3.11 -11.85
N GLU A 129 -1.72 3.54 -10.68
CA GLU A 129 -2.68 2.76 -9.89
C GLU A 129 -3.99 2.59 -10.66
N THR A 130 -4.47 3.66 -11.30
CA THR A 130 -5.70 3.67 -12.11
C THR A 130 -5.58 2.73 -13.30
N ILE A 131 -4.49 2.82 -14.06
CA ILE A 131 -4.26 1.94 -15.22
C ILE A 131 -4.15 0.48 -14.77
N GLN A 132 -3.43 0.21 -13.69
CA GLN A 132 -3.22 -1.16 -13.21
C GLN A 132 -4.50 -1.78 -12.66
N ALA A 133 -5.34 -1.04 -11.93
CA ALA A 133 -6.64 -1.51 -11.47
C ALA A 133 -7.59 -1.79 -12.65
N ALA A 134 -7.62 -0.89 -13.65
CA ALA A 134 -8.39 -1.08 -14.86
C ALA A 134 -7.92 -2.30 -15.67
N ASN A 135 -6.60 -2.48 -15.83
CA ASN A 135 -6.01 -3.58 -16.58
C ASN A 135 -6.28 -4.95 -15.93
N ARG A 136 -6.38 -5.00 -14.60
CA ARG A 136 -6.80 -6.21 -13.87
C ARG A 136 -8.31 -6.46 -13.91
N GLY A 137 -9.11 -5.49 -14.38
CA GLY A 137 -10.56 -5.59 -14.36
C GLY A 137 -11.16 -5.64 -12.95
N GLU A 138 -10.54 -4.96 -11.98
CA GLU A 138 -11.03 -4.97 -10.60
C GLU A 138 -12.51 -4.54 -10.53
N LYS A 139 -13.29 -5.17 -9.63
CA LYS A 139 -14.71 -4.80 -9.43
C LYS A 139 -14.77 -3.42 -8.78
N MET A 140 -14.80 -2.38 -9.62
CA MET A 140 -14.86 -0.97 -9.24
C MET A 140 -15.66 -0.13 -10.23
N ALA A 141 -16.46 0.80 -9.72
CA ALA A 141 -16.96 1.93 -10.49
C ALA A 141 -16.13 3.18 -10.17
N VAL A 142 -15.44 3.70 -11.18
CA VAL A 142 -14.62 4.91 -11.06
C VAL A 142 -15.36 6.08 -11.68
N PHE A 143 -15.60 7.11 -10.87
CA PHE A 143 -16.14 8.39 -11.28
C PHE A 143 -15.01 9.40 -11.29
N PHE A 144 -14.52 9.69 -12.51
CA PHE A 144 -13.44 10.63 -12.72
C PHE A 144 -14.00 12.04 -12.96
N VAL A 145 -13.86 12.93 -11.99
CA VAL A 145 -14.24 14.34 -12.10
C VAL A 145 -13.13 15.12 -12.81
N ASN A 146 -13.29 15.32 -14.11
CA ASN A 146 -12.42 16.13 -14.93
C ASN A 146 -12.90 17.59 -14.89
N ASN A 147 -12.17 18.41 -14.15
CA ASN A 147 -12.45 19.84 -13.97
C ASN A 147 -11.25 20.72 -14.39
N THR A 148 -10.33 20.16 -15.17
CA THR A 148 -9.10 20.76 -15.73
C THR A 148 -8.07 21.34 -14.75
N VAL A 149 -8.32 21.35 -13.44
CA VAL A 149 -7.41 21.96 -12.45
C VAL A 149 -7.37 21.21 -11.12
N TYR A 150 -6.28 21.37 -10.38
CA TYR A 150 -6.21 20.97 -8.97
C TYR A 150 -7.08 21.90 -8.11
N GLY A 151 -8.36 21.55 -7.98
CA GLY A 151 -9.36 22.47 -7.43
C GLY A 151 -9.14 22.85 -5.96
N MET A 152 -8.85 21.86 -5.09
CA MET A 152 -8.75 22.08 -3.65
C MET A 152 -7.50 22.87 -3.26
N THR A 153 -6.41 22.72 -4.01
CA THR A 153 -5.13 23.38 -3.71
C THR A 153 -5.01 24.77 -4.33
N GLY A 154 -6.05 25.26 -5.01
CA GLY A 154 -6.13 26.63 -5.50
C GLY A 154 -5.94 26.80 -7.00
N GLY A 155 -6.14 25.76 -7.80
CA GLY A 155 -6.22 25.88 -9.26
C GLY A 155 -4.88 25.77 -9.98
N GLN A 156 -4.03 24.81 -9.60
CA GLN A 156 -2.82 24.47 -10.35
C GLN A 156 -3.14 23.65 -11.61
N MET A 157 -2.20 23.66 -12.56
CA MET A 157 -2.26 22.86 -13.79
C MET A 157 -2.36 21.38 -13.44
N ALA A 158 -3.42 20.75 -13.94
CA ALA A 158 -3.70 19.33 -13.84
C ALA A 158 -3.41 18.61 -15.17
N PRO A 159 -3.34 17.27 -15.17
CA PRO A 159 -3.10 16.51 -16.39
C PRO A 159 -4.05 16.80 -17.54
N THR A 160 -5.31 17.14 -17.25
CA THR A 160 -6.32 17.46 -18.27
C THR A 160 -6.47 18.95 -18.57
N THR A 161 -5.68 19.84 -17.93
CA THR A 161 -5.65 21.28 -18.26
C THR A 161 -5.46 21.48 -19.76
N LEU A 162 -6.33 22.26 -20.41
CA LEU A 162 -6.32 22.46 -21.86
C LEU A 162 -5.08 23.22 -22.32
N VAL A 163 -4.67 23.03 -23.57
CA VAL A 163 -3.63 23.86 -24.20
C VAL A 163 -4.07 25.33 -24.17
N GLY A 164 -3.20 26.22 -23.69
CA GLY A 164 -3.48 27.65 -23.53
C GLY A 164 -4.29 28.02 -22.27
N GLU A 165 -4.83 27.06 -21.52
CA GLU A 165 -5.55 27.34 -20.27
C GLU A 165 -4.60 27.90 -19.21
N VAL A 166 -4.95 29.06 -18.65
CA VAL A 166 -4.17 29.75 -17.62
C VAL A 166 -4.51 29.18 -16.25
N THR A 167 -3.51 28.74 -15.51
CA THR A 167 -3.64 28.27 -14.13
C THR A 167 -2.60 28.93 -13.24
N VAL A 168 -2.67 28.72 -11.91
CA VAL A 168 -1.71 29.32 -10.97
C VAL A 168 -0.25 28.93 -11.29
N THR A 169 -0.02 27.72 -11.78
CA THR A 169 1.33 27.21 -12.11
C THR A 169 1.69 27.30 -13.59
N CYS A 170 0.73 27.63 -14.46
CA CYS A 170 0.99 27.98 -15.86
C CYS A 170 0.34 29.34 -16.20
N PRO A 171 0.92 30.46 -15.70
CA PRO A 171 0.29 31.78 -15.80
C PRO A 171 0.23 32.33 -17.24
N ALA A 172 1.07 31.81 -18.14
CA ALA A 172 1.06 32.13 -19.57
C ALA A 172 0.17 31.19 -20.40
N GLY A 173 -0.59 30.30 -19.74
CA GLY A 173 -1.29 29.20 -20.38
C GLY A 173 -0.42 27.94 -20.48
N ARG A 174 -1.06 26.77 -20.59
CA ARG A 174 -0.35 25.52 -20.84
C ARG A 174 0.30 25.52 -22.23
N ASP A 175 1.63 25.51 -22.28
CA ASP A 175 2.38 25.30 -23.53
C ASP A 175 2.74 23.81 -23.69
N PRO A 176 2.18 23.11 -24.69
CA PRO A 176 2.40 21.67 -24.83
C PRO A 176 3.85 21.29 -25.13
N ARG A 177 4.68 22.22 -25.61
CA ARG A 177 6.10 21.97 -25.89
C ARG A 177 6.94 21.79 -24.62
N TYR A 178 6.50 22.39 -23.51
CA TYR A 178 7.22 22.34 -22.23
C TYR A 178 6.44 21.60 -21.14
N MET A 179 5.10 21.60 -21.22
CA MET A 179 4.20 21.08 -20.19
C MET A 179 3.40 19.85 -20.67
N GLY A 180 3.66 19.37 -21.89
CA GLY A 180 2.95 18.25 -22.50
C GLY A 180 1.49 18.56 -22.85
N TYR A 181 0.81 17.60 -23.48
CA TYR A 181 -0.58 17.72 -23.90
C TYR A 181 -1.58 17.22 -22.83
N PRO A 182 -2.85 17.66 -22.87
CA PRO A 182 -3.90 17.15 -22.00
C PRO A 182 -4.01 15.61 -22.09
N MET A 183 -4.12 14.94 -20.95
CA MET A 183 -4.20 13.48 -20.91
C MET A 183 -5.62 12.96 -21.08
N HIS A 184 -5.78 12.06 -22.05
CA HIS A 184 -7.06 11.50 -22.47
C HIS A 184 -7.33 10.17 -21.76
N MET A 185 -7.79 10.22 -20.50
CA MET A 185 -7.88 9.02 -19.65
C MET A 185 -8.88 7.99 -20.17
N ALA A 186 -10.06 8.39 -20.66
CA ALA A 186 -11.03 7.44 -21.21
C ALA A 186 -10.45 6.67 -22.42
N GLU A 187 -9.75 7.36 -23.32
CA GLU A 187 -9.06 6.79 -24.48
C GLU A 187 -7.94 5.83 -24.05
N LEU A 188 -7.11 6.23 -23.07
CA LEU A 188 -6.04 5.39 -22.55
C LEU A 188 -6.58 4.09 -21.95
N LEU A 189 -7.63 4.18 -21.14
CA LEU A 189 -8.25 3.02 -20.51
C LEU A 189 -9.01 2.14 -21.51
N ASP A 190 -9.56 2.72 -22.59
CA ASP A 190 -10.23 1.96 -23.64
C ASP A 190 -9.27 1.15 -24.53
N ASN A 191 -7.97 1.39 -24.44
CA ASN A 191 -6.98 0.49 -25.06
C ASN A 191 -6.73 -0.78 -24.24
N LEU A 192 -7.20 -0.85 -22.99
CA LEU A 192 -7.06 -2.04 -22.14
C LEU A 192 -8.15 -3.06 -22.45
N GLU A 193 -7.89 -4.35 -22.25
CA GLU A 193 -8.86 -5.40 -22.58
C GLU A 193 -9.96 -5.55 -21.53
N ALA A 194 -9.59 -5.48 -20.24
CA ALA A 194 -10.44 -5.86 -19.11
C ALA A 194 -11.61 -4.90 -18.75
N PRO A 195 -11.53 -3.57 -18.94
CA PRO A 195 -12.66 -2.69 -18.60
C PRO A 195 -13.95 -3.07 -19.32
N VAL A 196 -15.07 -3.05 -18.59
CA VAL A 196 -16.39 -3.45 -19.09
C VAL A 196 -17.14 -2.26 -19.68
N PHE A 197 -17.04 -1.11 -19.02
CA PHE A 197 -17.80 0.09 -19.37
C PHE A 197 -16.92 1.33 -19.25
N ILE A 198 -16.89 2.15 -20.30
CA ILE A 198 -16.15 3.41 -20.35
C ILE A 198 -17.02 4.44 -21.09
N GLU A 199 -17.40 5.53 -20.41
CA GLU A 199 -18.17 6.61 -21.02
C GLU A 199 -17.71 7.98 -20.49
N ARG A 200 -17.61 8.96 -21.39
CA ARG A 200 -17.40 10.37 -21.04
C ARG A 200 -18.70 11.15 -21.14
N VAL A 201 -19.05 11.85 -20.06
CA VAL A 201 -20.26 12.66 -19.92
C VAL A 201 -19.92 14.06 -19.40
N SER A 202 -20.91 14.95 -19.38
CA SER A 202 -20.80 16.30 -18.80
C SER A 202 -21.94 16.53 -17.82
N VAL A 203 -21.69 17.36 -16.81
CA VAL A 203 -22.72 17.85 -15.86
C VAL A 203 -22.95 19.36 -16.00
N ALA A 204 -22.49 19.98 -17.09
CA ALA A 204 -22.58 21.42 -17.30
C ALA A 204 -24.01 21.91 -17.55
N ASP A 205 -24.85 21.14 -18.25
CA ASP A 205 -26.20 21.56 -18.65
C ASP A 205 -27.28 20.46 -18.47
N PRO A 206 -28.58 20.79 -18.46
CA PRO A 206 -29.66 19.84 -18.21
C PRO A 206 -29.76 18.67 -19.20
N LYS A 207 -29.34 18.83 -20.46
CA LYS A 207 -29.33 17.73 -21.45
C LYS A 207 -28.22 16.75 -21.11
N ASN A 208 -27.03 17.24 -20.81
CA ASN A 208 -25.89 16.40 -20.47
C ASN A 208 -26.01 15.77 -19.08
N ILE A 209 -26.62 16.43 -18.09
CA ILE A 209 -26.94 15.84 -16.77
C ILE A 209 -27.80 14.58 -16.90
N ARG A 210 -28.80 14.58 -17.80
CA ARG A 210 -29.62 13.38 -18.07
C ARG A 210 -28.82 12.25 -18.70
N ARG A 211 -27.80 12.56 -19.53
CA ARG A 211 -26.87 11.55 -20.07
C ARG A 211 -25.95 11.01 -18.97
N ALA A 212 -25.41 11.90 -18.14
CA ALA A 212 -24.58 11.54 -17.00
C ALA A 212 -25.30 10.57 -16.05
N LYS A 213 -26.58 10.82 -15.73
CA LYS A 213 -27.37 9.88 -14.91
C LYS A 213 -27.40 8.46 -15.50
N ARG A 214 -27.58 8.34 -16.82
CA ARG A 214 -27.58 7.03 -17.49
C ARG A 214 -26.21 6.37 -17.38
N ALA A 215 -25.12 7.08 -17.66
CA ALA A 215 -23.77 6.52 -17.56
C ALA A 215 -23.42 6.09 -16.12
N VAL A 216 -23.80 6.91 -15.12
CA VAL A 216 -23.65 6.56 -13.70
C VAL A 216 -24.41 5.28 -13.37
N LYS A 217 -25.70 5.19 -13.75
CA LYS A 217 -26.50 3.98 -13.53
C LYS A 217 -25.86 2.74 -14.17
N LYS A 218 -25.40 2.86 -15.42
CA LYS A 218 -24.74 1.75 -16.12
C LYS A 218 -23.47 1.29 -15.41
N ALA A 219 -22.64 2.20 -14.90
CA ALA A 219 -21.42 1.87 -14.15
C ALA A 219 -21.74 1.15 -12.83
N LEU A 220 -22.80 1.59 -12.13
CA LEU A 220 -23.26 0.94 -10.90
C LEU A 220 -23.91 -0.43 -11.18
N GLU A 221 -24.58 -0.61 -12.32
CA GLU A 221 -25.06 -1.94 -12.77
C GLU A 221 -23.89 -2.92 -12.99
N VAL A 222 -22.75 -2.47 -13.54
CA VAL A 222 -21.53 -3.31 -13.64
C VAL A 222 -21.08 -3.80 -12.27
N GLN A 223 -21.12 -2.94 -11.25
CA GLN A 223 -20.72 -3.30 -9.89
C GLN A 223 -21.73 -4.22 -9.21
N ARG A 224 -23.01 -3.88 -9.26
CA ARG A 224 -24.09 -4.71 -8.72
C ARG A 224 -24.03 -6.14 -9.26
N ASP A 225 -23.74 -6.27 -10.55
CA ASP A 225 -23.68 -7.57 -11.24
C ASP A 225 -22.29 -8.24 -11.14
N SER A 226 -21.35 -7.64 -10.39
CA SER A 226 -19.98 -8.13 -10.18
C SER A 226 -19.21 -8.40 -11.49
N LYS A 227 -19.38 -7.54 -12.50
CA LYS A 227 -18.82 -7.77 -13.86
C LYS A 227 -17.41 -7.25 -14.06
N GLY A 228 -16.86 -6.45 -13.15
CA GLY A 228 -15.48 -5.94 -13.22
C GLY A 228 -15.41 -4.42 -13.22
N TYR A 229 -14.54 -3.85 -14.05
CA TYR A 229 -14.20 -2.42 -13.99
C TYR A 229 -15.10 -1.54 -14.85
N ALA A 230 -15.63 -0.46 -14.28
CA ALA A 230 -16.41 0.56 -14.96
C ALA A 230 -15.81 1.95 -14.72
N PHE A 231 -15.79 2.78 -15.76
CA PHE A 231 -15.21 4.12 -15.73
C PHE A 231 -16.15 5.15 -16.33
N VAL A 232 -16.41 6.22 -15.60
CA VAL A 232 -17.18 7.36 -16.07
C VAL A 232 -16.36 8.62 -15.88
N GLU A 233 -15.90 9.20 -17.00
CA GLU A 233 -15.29 10.53 -16.99
C GLU A 233 -16.38 11.59 -17.05
N VAL A 234 -16.35 12.53 -16.12
CA VAL A 234 -17.35 13.58 -15.96
C VAL A 234 -16.68 14.93 -16.12
N LEU A 235 -16.93 15.59 -17.25
CA LEU A 235 -16.54 16.98 -17.45
C LEU A 235 -17.39 17.87 -16.52
N SER A 236 -16.72 18.58 -15.62
CA SER A 236 -17.34 19.25 -14.48
C SER A 236 -16.91 20.72 -14.38
N PRO A 237 -17.87 21.65 -14.23
CA PRO A 237 -17.59 23.05 -13.92
C PRO A 237 -16.75 23.26 -12.64
N CYS A 238 -15.76 24.16 -12.70
CA CYS A 238 -14.97 24.65 -11.55
C CYS A 238 -14.89 26.19 -11.52
N PRO A 239 -16.01 26.89 -11.25
CA PRO A 239 -16.09 28.35 -11.38
C PRO A 239 -15.07 29.09 -10.53
N THR A 240 -14.81 28.63 -9.30
CA THR A 240 -13.88 29.28 -8.36
C THR A 240 -12.45 29.34 -8.88
N ASN A 241 -11.91 28.23 -9.39
CA ASN A 241 -10.51 28.17 -9.82
C ASN A 241 -10.32 28.67 -11.25
N LEU A 242 -11.33 28.49 -12.11
CA LEU A 242 -11.34 29.06 -13.45
C LEU A 242 -11.66 30.57 -13.45
N ARG A 243 -12.09 31.11 -12.30
CA ARG A 243 -12.48 32.52 -12.11
C ARG A 243 -13.57 32.96 -13.09
N MET A 244 -14.52 32.06 -13.31
CA MET A 244 -15.65 32.23 -14.21
C MET A 244 -16.94 32.19 -13.38
N ASP A 245 -17.97 32.90 -13.83
CA ASP A 245 -19.30 32.70 -13.30
C ASP A 245 -19.91 31.37 -13.80
N ALA A 246 -21.13 31.06 -13.36
CA ALA A 246 -21.78 29.80 -13.69
C ALA A 246 -21.98 29.64 -15.21
N GLN A 247 -22.41 30.70 -15.90
CA GLN A 247 -22.68 30.65 -17.35
C GLN A 247 -21.38 30.51 -18.13
N ALA A 248 -20.36 31.30 -17.81
CA ALA A 248 -19.06 31.22 -18.46
C ALA A 248 -18.39 29.86 -18.25
N THR A 249 -18.56 29.25 -17.07
CA THR A 249 -18.02 27.91 -16.82
C THR A 249 -18.80 26.83 -17.57
N GLU A 250 -20.13 26.96 -17.66
CA GLU A 250 -20.95 26.08 -18.51
C GLU A 250 -20.51 26.17 -19.97
N ASP A 251 -20.35 27.38 -20.50
CA ASP A 251 -19.90 27.64 -21.86
C ASP A 251 -18.48 27.10 -22.10
N PHE A 252 -17.57 27.27 -21.13
CA PHE A 252 -16.21 26.69 -21.20
C PHE A 252 -16.25 25.17 -21.30
N VAL A 253 -17.05 24.49 -20.47
CA VAL A 253 -17.19 23.04 -20.54
C VAL A 253 -17.77 22.64 -21.89
N ASN A 254 -18.89 23.26 -22.28
CA ASN A 254 -19.66 22.87 -23.47
C ASN A 254 -18.96 23.20 -24.79
N ASN A 255 -18.18 24.28 -24.84
CA ASN A 255 -17.58 24.77 -26.08
C ASN A 255 -16.07 24.52 -26.16
N GLU A 256 -15.34 24.45 -25.05
CA GLU A 256 -13.88 24.25 -25.06
C GLU A 256 -13.50 22.85 -24.58
N MET A 257 -13.94 22.44 -23.39
CA MET A 257 -13.57 21.10 -22.88
C MET A 257 -14.11 19.97 -23.75
N THR A 258 -15.31 20.08 -24.31
CA THR A 258 -15.86 19.02 -25.18
C THR A 258 -15.13 18.90 -26.53
N LYS A 259 -14.41 19.94 -26.98
CA LYS A 259 -13.57 19.86 -28.19
C LYS A 259 -12.35 18.98 -27.93
N GLU A 260 -11.68 19.18 -26.79
CA GLU A 260 -10.55 18.35 -26.37
C GLU A 260 -11.00 16.96 -25.91
N PHE A 261 -12.09 16.90 -25.13
CA PHE A 261 -12.64 15.70 -24.52
C PHE A 261 -14.06 15.38 -25.03
N PRO A 262 -14.23 14.83 -26.26
CA PRO A 262 -15.55 14.55 -26.84
C PRO A 262 -16.41 13.61 -26.00
N LEU A 263 -17.68 13.99 -25.79
CA LEU A 263 -18.66 13.21 -25.03
C LEU A 263 -19.15 11.98 -25.82
N LYS A 264 -18.65 10.79 -25.48
CA LYS A 264 -19.07 9.54 -26.12
C LYS A 264 -19.01 8.35 -25.17
N ASN A 265 -19.75 7.30 -25.52
CA ASN A 265 -19.53 5.97 -24.97
C ASN A 265 -18.38 5.33 -25.76
N PHE A 266 -17.32 4.96 -25.06
CA PHE A 266 -16.14 4.30 -25.64
C PHE A 266 -16.35 2.79 -25.65
N ARG A 267 -16.94 2.27 -24.57
CA ARG A 267 -17.15 0.84 -24.37
C ARG A 267 -18.39 0.57 -23.53
N ASP A 268 -19.18 -0.41 -23.97
CA ASP A 268 -20.28 -0.99 -23.20
C ASP A 268 -20.39 -2.50 -23.50
N LYS A 269 -19.62 -3.32 -22.78
CA LYS A 269 -19.61 -4.79 -22.90
C LYS A 269 -20.53 -5.48 -21.89
N ARG A 270 -21.42 -4.75 -21.22
CA ARG A 270 -22.18 -5.24 -20.05
C ARG A 270 -23.06 -6.45 -20.33
N SER A 271 -23.53 -6.63 -21.56
CA SER A 271 -24.32 -7.78 -22.00
C SER A 271 -23.47 -9.02 -22.29
N GLU A 272 -22.18 -8.83 -22.60
CA GLU A 272 -21.24 -9.89 -23.01
C GLU A 272 -20.35 -10.35 -21.85
N THR A 273 -20.15 -9.49 -20.85
CA THR A 273 -19.30 -9.80 -19.70
C THR A 273 -20.02 -10.66 -18.67
N GLU A 274 -19.44 -11.83 -18.39
CA GLU A 274 -19.85 -12.72 -17.32
C GLU A 274 -19.51 -12.13 -15.94
N THR A 275 -20.22 -12.60 -14.91
CA THR A 275 -19.92 -12.23 -13.52
C THR A 275 -18.56 -12.78 -13.11
N LEU A 276 -17.73 -11.92 -12.49
CA LEU A 276 -16.44 -12.29 -11.96
C LEU A 276 -16.62 -12.99 -10.61
N CYS A 277 -16.26 -14.27 -10.55
CA CYS A 277 -16.30 -15.08 -9.33
C CYS A 277 -14.89 -15.24 -8.76
N ARG A 278 -14.67 -14.80 -7.51
CA ARG A 278 -13.43 -15.09 -6.77
C ARG A 278 -13.59 -16.33 -5.89
N ALA A 279 -12.47 -16.99 -5.58
CA ALA A 279 -12.48 -18.07 -4.59
C ALA A 279 -12.87 -17.51 -3.21
N SER A 280 -13.61 -18.31 -2.42
CA SER A 280 -13.88 -17.94 -1.03
C SER A 280 -12.57 -17.94 -0.25
N SER A 281 -12.28 -16.84 0.41
CA SER A 281 -11.19 -16.79 1.39
C SER A 281 -11.60 -17.58 2.63
N ASP A 282 -10.67 -18.38 3.17
CA ASP A 282 -10.82 -19.02 4.47
C ASP A 282 -10.14 -18.13 5.52
N PHE A 283 -10.93 -17.52 6.38
CA PHE A 283 -10.45 -16.72 7.52
C PHE A 283 -10.63 -17.45 8.85
N SER A 284 -10.80 -18.78 8.81
CA SER A 284 -10.81 -19.60 10.03
C SER A 284 -9.50 -19.40 10.78
N GLN A 285 -9.59 -19.43 12.11
CA GLN A 285 -8.42 -19.34 12.97
C GLN A 285 -7.38 -20.40 12.60
N GLU A 286 -7.81 -21.63 12.28
CA GLU A 286 -6.93 -22.72 11.84
C GLU A 286 -6.16 -22.36 10.56
N SER A 287 -6.84 -21.86 9.52
CA SER A 287 -6.17 -21.44 8.28
C SER A 287 -5.21 -20.28 8.52
N LEU A 288 -5.59 -19.30 9.34
CA LEU A 288 -4.72 -18.18 9.68
C LEU A 288 -3.50 -18.65 10.49
N GLU A 289 -3.68 -19.53 11.47
CA GLU A 289 -2.61 -20.10 12.27
C GLU A 289 -1.64 -20.95 11.43
N ASP A 290 -2.14 -21.66 10.41
CA ASP A 290 -1.30 -22.38 9.44
C ASP A 290 -0.52 -21.42 8.54
N ILE A 291 -1.19 -20.39 7.98
CA ILE A 291 -0.56 -19.38 7.11
C ILE A 291 0.55 -18.62 7.85
N PHE A 292 0.28 -18.23 9.11
CA PHE A 292 1.23 -17.49 9.94
C PHE A 292 2.16 -18.42 10.75
N GLU A 293 1.97 -19.74 10.63
CA GLU A 293 2.72 -20.77 11.35
C GLU A 293 2.78 -20.57 12.87
N VAL A 294 1.68 -20.08 13.46
CA VAL A 294 1.60 -19.71 14.88
C VAL A 294 1.58 -20.94 15.79
N GLN A 295 1.10 -22.09 15.31
CA GLN A 295 0.99 -23.30 16.13
C GLN A 295 2.35 -23.90 16.54
N ASP A 296 3.43 -23.54 15.84
CA ASP A 296 4.79 -24.04 16.07
C ASP A 296 5.66 -23.04 16.86
N ASP A 297 5.13 -21.88 17.29
CA ASP A 297 5.92 -20.88 17.99
C ASP A 297 5.98 -21.21 19.49
N THR A 298 7.10 -21.81 19.89
CA THR A 298 7.44 -22.16 21.27
C THR A 298 8.26 -21.06 21.95
N SER A 299 8.30 -19.84 21.37
CA SER A 299 9.06 -18.75 21.95
C SER A 299 8.47 -18.34 23.30
N TRP A 300 9.29 -18.52 24.35
CA TRP A 300 8.94 -18.09 25.68
C TRP A 300 8.88 -16.56 25.74
N GLU A 301 7.90 -16.03 26.47
CA GLU A 301 7.87 -14.59 26.76
C GLU A 301 9.15 -14.17 27.48
N ALA A 302 9.67 -13.00 27.10
CA ALA A 302 10.82 -12.39 27.74
C ALA A 302 10.50 -12.04 29.20
N ARG A 303 11.51 -12.17 30.08
CA ARG A 303 11.40 -11.85 31.51
C ARG A 303 12.41 -10.78 31.88
N ASP A 304 11.99 -9.87 32.75
CA ASP A 304 12.87 -8.85 33.29
C ASP A 304 13.93 -9.48 34.21
N ASP A 305 15.20 -9.20 33.93
CA ASP A 305 16.37 -9.56 34.71
C ASP A 305 17.37 -8.39 34.71
N PRO A 306 17.21 -7.40 35.60
CA PRO A 306 18.11 -6.24 35.67
C PRO A 306 19.59 -6.59 35.93
N SER A 307 19.90 -7.82 36.34
CA SER A 307 21.27 -8.28 36.53
C SER A 307 21.98 -8.64 35.21
N PHE A 308 21.21 -8.90 34.15
CA PHE A 308 21.74 -9.20 32.82
C PHE A 308 22.02 -7.91 32.04
N PRO A 309 23.30 -7.56 31.78
CA PRO A 309 23.64 -6.33 31.09
C PRO A 309 23.26 -6.39 29.60
N ARG A 310 22.96 -5.24 29.02
CA ARG A 310 22.75 -5.13 27.57
C ARG A 310 23.99 -5.55 26.79
N LYS A 311 23.81 -6.43 25.80
CA LYS A 311 24.83 -6.90 24.85
C LYS A 311 24.38 -6.62 23.41
N VAL A 312 25.31 -6.15 22.58
CA VAL A 312 25.07 -5.72 21.21
C VAL A 312 26.07 -6.40 20.29
N VAL A 313 25.60 -7.34 19.47
CA VAL A 313 26.43 -8.03 18.49
C VAL A 313 26.04 -7.58 17.09
N ARG A 314 27.00 -7.02 16.35
CA ARG A 314 26.83 -6.72 14.93
C ARG A 314 27.42 -7.84 14.10
N ILE A 315 26.67 -8.31 13.11
CA ILE A 315 27.12 -9.34 12.18
C ILE A 315 27.07 -8.74 10.79
N ALA A 316 28.16 -8.81 10.03
CA ALA A 316 28.26 -8.18 8.72
C ALA A 316 29.00 -9.06 7.71
N GLY A 317 28.55 -9.00 6.46
CA GLY A 317 29.10 -9.81 5.38
C GLY A 317 28.42 -9.53 4.05
N PHE A 318 28.62 -10.42 3.07
CA PHE A 318 27.97 -10.37 1.78
C PHE A 318 26.69 -11.20 1.82
N GLY A 319 25.75 -10.85 0.94
CA GLY A 319 24.60 -11.70 0.63
C GLY A 319 25.04 -13.14 0.36
N GLY A 320 24.40 -14.11 1.02
CA GLY A 320 24.73 -15.54 0.90
C GLY A 320 25.76 -16.07 1.90
N GLN A 321 26.40 -15.23 2.72
CA GLN A 321 27.33 -15.69 3.79
C GLN A 321 26.63 -16.11 5.09
N GLY A 322 25.29 -16.06 5.14
CA GLY A 322 24.52 -16.46 6.33
C GLY A 322 24.56 -15.44 7.47
N VAL A 323 24.77 -14.15 7.16
CA VAL A 323 24.78 -13.03 8.13
C VAL A 323 23.45 -12.91 8.86
N LEU A 324 22.36 -12.76 8.10
CA LEU A 324 21.01 -12.62 8.65
C LEU A 324 20.59 -13.85 9.42
N SER A 325 20.86 -15.05 8.89
CA SER A 325 20.51 -16.31 9.57
C SER A 325 21.30 -16.51 10.86
N MET A 326 22.58 -16.12 10.92
CA MET A 326 23.34 -16.16 12.16
C MET A 326 22.78 -15.20 13.21
N GLY A 327 22.41 -13.98 12.79
CA GLY A 327 21.76 -13.02 13.69
C GLY A 327 20.41 -13.52 14.19
N LEU A 328 19.62 -14.15 13.34
CA LEU A 328 18.32 -14.72 13.72
C LEU A 328 18.48 -15.91 14.68
N THR A 329 19.44 -16.81 14.42
CA THR A 329 19.77 -17.90 15.35
C THR A 329 20.26 -17.36 16.69
N LEU A 330 21.08 -16.30 16.69
CA LEU A 330 21.51 -15.68 17.94
C LEU A 330 20.35 -15.03 18.69
N ALA A 331 19.41 -14.40 17.96
CA ALA A 331 18.22 -13.84 18.57
C ALA A 331 17.32 -14.93 19.14
N GLN A 332 17.15 -16.05 18.44
CA GLN A 332 16.44 -17.22 18.95
C GLN A 332 17.08 -17.78 20.22
N ALA A 333 18.41 -17.85 20.30
CA ALA A 333 19.11 -18.28 21.52
C ALA A 333 18.79 -17.35 22.71
N ALA A 334 18.66 -16.04 22.46
CA ALA A 334 18.23 -15.08 23.48
C ALA A 334 16.77 -15.27 23.90
N CYS A 335 15.86 -15.55 22.94
CA CYS A 335 14.46 -15.89 23.24
C CYS A 335 14.36 -17.16 24.10
N ASN A 336 15.15 -18.19 23.80
CA ASN A 336 15.17 -19.44 24.57
C ASN A 336 15.63 -19.22 26.02
N ASP A 337 16.52 -18.24 26.26
CA ASP A 337 16.93 -17.80 27.61
C ASP A 337 15.99 -16.74 28.22
N GLN A 338 14.83 -16.50 27.60
CA GLN A 338 13.82 -15.51 28.01
C GLN A 338 14.35 -14.06 28.14
N ARG A 339 15.32 -13.67 27.32
CA ARG A 339 15.84 -12.30 27.28
C ARG A 339 15.02 -11.40 26.38
N HIS A 340 15.01 -10.11 26.69
CA HIS A 340 14.56 -9.09 25.75
C HIS A 340 15.54 -9.05 24.58
N VAL A 341 15.04 -9.26 23.36
CA VAL A 341 15.87 -9.30 22.17
C VAL A 341 15.29 -8.45 21.05
N SER A 342 16.18 -7.77 20.32
CA SER A 342 15.86 -7.09 19.08
C SER A 342 16.83 -7.54 18.01
N TRP A 343 16.28 -7.96 16.87
CA TRP A 343 17.04 -8.28 15.66
C TRP A 343 16.71 -7.25 14.58
N TYR A 344 17.72 -6.49 14.16
CA TYR A 344 17.55 -5.44 13.17
C TYR A 344 18.42 -5.71 11.93
N PRO A 345 17.84 -6.12 10.80
CA PRO A 345 18.58 -6.31 9.56
C PRO A 345 18.78 -4.98 8.82
N SER A 346 19.92 -4.86 8.15
CA SER A 346 20.27 -3.74 7.27
C SER A 346 20.92 -4.30 6.01
N TYR A 347 20.32 -4.02 4.86
CA TYR A 347 20.85 -4.43 3.56
C TYR A 347 20.57 -3.34 2.52
N GLY A 348 21.60 -2.97 1.76
CA GLY A 348 21.49 -1.98 0.70
C GLY A 348 20.93 -2.56 -0.60
N PRO A 349 20.38 -1.72 -1.51
CA PRO A 349 19.96 -2.13 -2.85
C PRO A 349 21.20 -2.38 -3.73
N GLU A 350 21.82 -3.55 -3.60
CA GLU A 350 23.11 -3.85 -4.25
C GLU A 350 23.02 -5.20 -5.01
N GLN A 351 23.14 -5.16 -6.35
CA GLN A 351 22.97 -6.33 -7.24
C GLN A 351 24.12 -7.36 -7.17
N ARG A 352 25.31 -7.01 -6.66
CA ARG A 352 26.49 -7.90 -6.65
C ARG A 352 27.25 -7.81 -5.35
N GLY A 353 27.02 -8.76 -4.44
CA GLY A 353 27.83 -8.88 -3.22
C GLY A 353 27.67 -7.69 -2.29
N GLY A 354 26.44 -7.20 -2.15
CA GLY A 354 26.19 -6.07 -1.27
C GLY A 354 26.49 -6.38 0.20
N THR A 355 26.85 -5.33 0.95
CA THR A 355 27.05 -5.46 2.40
C THR A 355 25.70 -5.67 3.06
N SER A 356 25.50 -6.85 3.63
CA SER A 356 24.39 -7.18 4.50
C SER A 356 24.91 -7.24 5.92
N ASP A 357 24.24 -6.52 6.81
CA ASP A 357 24.50 -6.56 8.24
C ASP A 357 23.21 -6.78 9.04
N CYS A 358 23.36 -7.25 10.25
CA CYS A 358 22.30 -7.22 11.24
C CYS A 358 22.89 -6.90 12.62
N THR A 359 22.07 -6.27 13.45
CA THR A 359 22.40 -5.99 14.84
C THR A 359 21.47 -6.80 15.73
N VAL A 360 22.05 -7.56 16.65
CA VAL A 360 21.33 -8.29 17.69
C VAL A 360 21.59 -7.61 19.02
N VAL A 361 20.52 -7.11 19.64
CA VAL A 361 20.56 -6.51 20.98
C VAL A 361 19.89 -7.49 21.93
N ILE A 362 20.59 -7.87 23.00
CA ILE A 362 20.13 -8.78 24.04
C ILE A 362 20.18 -8.02 25.36
N SER A 363 19.12 -8.07 26.16
CA SER A 363 18.97 -7.27 27.36
C SER A 363 18.17 -7.99 28.43
N GLY A 364 18.49 -7.72 29.68
CA GLY A 364 17.64 -8.08 30.82
C GLY A 364 16.42 -7.19 30.98
N GLU A 365 16.37 -6.05 30.30
CA GLU A 365 15.26 -5.09 30.35
C GLU A 365 14.75 -4.74 28.93
N PRO A 366 13.51 -4.22 28.78
CA PRO A 366 12.94 -3.87 27.49
C PRO A 366 13.84 -2.95 26.64
N ILE A 367 13.92 -3.26 25.34
CA ILE A 367 14.78 -2.53 24.40
C ILE A 367 13.98 -1.39 23.75
N GLY A 368 14.30 -0.14 24.11
CA GLY A 368 13.61 1.04 23.58
C GLY A 368 13.96 1.42 22.14
N SER A 369 15.10 0.97 21.60
CA SER A 369 15.47 1.21 20.19
C SER A 369 16.36 0.09 19.64
N PRO A 370 16.07 -0.40 18.42
CA PRO A 370 16.91 -1.39 17.74
C PRO A 370 18.13 -0.76 17.05
N VAL A 371 18.16 0.56 16.87
CA VAL A 371 19.19 1.28 16.11
C VAL A 371 20.28 1.77 17.03
N LEU A 372 21.46 1.16 16.95
CA LEU A 372 22.62 1.48 17.78
C LEU A 372 23.83 1.89 16.95
N GLN A 373 24.55 2.91 17.45
CA GLN A 373 25.77 3.43 16.84
C GLN A 373 26.98 2.52 17.07
N THR A 374 27.06 1.90 18.26
CA THR A 374 28.18 1.05 18.68
C THR A 374 27.74 -0.38 19.00
N SER A 375 28.70 -1.30 19.00
CA SER A 375 28.51 -2.73 19.32
C SER A 375 29.56 -3.24 20.30
N ASP A 376 29.21 -4.23 21.11
CA ASP A 376 30.11 -4.97 22.00
C ASP A 376 31.02 -5.93 21.22
N GLY A 377 30.48 -6.49 20.14
CA GLY A 377 31.25 -7.35 19.25
C GLY A 377 30.81 -7.22 17.80
N LEU A 378 31.79 -7.29 16.90
CA LEU A 378 31.59 -7.38 15.46
C LEU A 378 31.96 -8.78 14.96
N VAL A 379 31.10 -9.38 14.17
CA VAL A 379 31.39 -10.60 13.41
C VAL A 379 31.46 -10.24 11.93
N ALA A 380 32.66 -10.23 11.36
CA ALA A 380 32.90 -9.83 9.97
C ALA A 380 33.22 -11.03 9.08
N MET A 381 32.37 -11.27 8.08
CA MET A 381 32.50 -12.41 7.15
C MET A 381 33.28 -12.05 5.87
N ASN A 382 33.59 -10.77 5.65
CA ASN A 382 34.42 -10.27 4.56
C ASN A 382 35.14 -8.96 4.93
N GLN A 383 36.12 -8.58 4.11
CA GLN A 383 36.96 -7.41 4.32
C GLN A 383 36.18 -6.08 4.28
N PRO A 384 35.35 -5.77 3.26
CA PRO A 384 34.61 -4.50 3.24
C PRO A 384 33.72 -4.28 4.46
N SER A 385 33.10 -5.35 4.96
CA SER A 385 32.26 -5.29 6.16
C SER A 385 33.09 -5.03 7.42
N MET A 386 34.26 -5.64 7.51
CA MET A 386 35.19 -5.41 8.62
C MET A 386 35.65 -3.96 8.65
N GLU A 387 36.13 -3.44 7.52
CA GLU A 387 36.60 -2.04 7.40
C GLU A 387 35.48 -1.03 7.71
N LYS A 388 34.25 -1.31 7.23
CA LYS A 388 33.09 -0.44 7.45
C LYS A 388 32.64 -0.37 8.91
N PHE A 389 32.75 -1.47 9.66
CA PHE A 389 32.13 -1.58 10.99
C PHE A 389 33.12 -1.68 12.15
N ALA A 390 34.42 -1.88 11.91
CA ALA A 390 35.43 -1.99 12.98
C ALA A 390 35.43 -0.75 13.90
N SER A 391 35.30 0.46 13.33
CA SER A 391 35.22 1.72 14.10
C SER A 391 33.94 1.88 14.91
N ARG A 392 32.96 0.99 14.73
CA ARG A 392 31.70 0.96 15.50
C ARG A 392 31.70 -0.07 16.62
N VAL A 393 32.85 -0.69 16.91
CA VAL A 393 33.02 -1.51 18.11
C VAL A 393 33.47 -0.60 19.25
N ARG A 394 32.82 -0.71 20.41
CA ARG A 394 33.18 0.10 21.58
C ARG A 394 34.54 -0.31 22.15
N GLU A 395 35.18 0.59 22.89
CA GLU A 395 36.41 0.28 23.63
C GLU A 395 36.24 -0.95 24.54
N GLY A 396 37.23 -1.83 24.56
CA GLY A 396 37.18 -3.14 25.23
C GLY A 396 36.32 -4.20 24.49
N GLY A 397 35.75 -3.86 23.34
CA GLY A 397 34.98 -4.77 22.50
C GLY A 397 35.85 -5.69 21.66
N ILE A 398 35.19 -6.62 20.94
CA ILE A 398 35.86 -7.67 20.18
C ILE A 398 35.45 -7.69 18.70
N ILE A 399 36.41 -7.91 17.82
CA ILE A 399 36.17 -8.17 16.39
C ILE A 399 36.54 -9.61 16.10
N ILE A 400 35.56 -10.41 15.69
CA ILE A 400 35.72 -11.78 15.23
C ILE A 400 35.56 -11.75 13.72
N TYR A 401 36.55 -12.24 12.97
CA TYR A 401 36.50 -12.14 11.51
C TYR A 401 36.98 -13.42 10.82
N GLU A 402 36.49 -13.68 9.62
CA GLU A 402 36.88 -14.85 8.83
C GLU A 402 38.36 -14.72 8.40
N SER A 403 39.18 -15.74 8.70
CA SER A 403 40.63 -15.69 8.48
C SER A 403 41.03 -15.52 7.01
N SER A 404 40.13 -15.83 6.05
CA SER A 404 40.38 -15.58 4.63
C SER A 404 40.47 -14.09 4.28
N ILE A 405 40.13 -13.19 5.20
CA ILE A 405 40.28 -11.74 5.05
C ILE A 405 41.75 -11.32 5.08
N GLY A 406 42.63 -12.12 5.69
CA GLY A 406 44.05 -11.80 5.85
C GLY A 406 44.35 -11.13 7.19
N GLU A 407 45.56 -10.57 7.32
CA GLU A 407 45.96 -9.84 8.53
C GLU A 407 45.21 -8.52 8.63
N PHE A 408 44.69 -8.22 9.82
CA PHE A 408 44.00 -6.99 10.13
C PHE A 408 44.70 -6.30 11.30
N GLU A 409 45.10 -5.04 11.12
CA GLU A 409 45.68 -4.24 12.18
C GLU A 409 44.61 -4.00 13.26
N THR A 410 44.91 -4.44 14.47
CA THR A 410 43.98 -4.32 15.60
C THR A 410 43.87 -2.85 16.01
N PRO A 411 42.67 -2.22 15.95
CA PRO A 411 42.50 -0.88 16.47
C PRO A 411 42.80 -0.82 17.97
N GLU A 412 43.33 0.32 18.43
CA GLU A 412 43.68 0.51 19.83
C GLU A 412 42.46 0.27 20.75
N GLY A 413 42.67 -0.43 21.85
CA GLY A 413 41.61 -0.76 22.81
C GLY A 413 40.64 -1.86 22.39
N LEU A 414 40.82 -2.49 21.21
CA LEU A 414 40.02 -3.62 20.75
C LEU A 414 40.80 -4.93 20.78
N ARG A 415 40.07 -6.05 20.86
CA ARG A 415 40.62 -7.40 20.63
C ARG A 415 40.15 -7.91 19.27
N THR A 416 41.05 -8.36 18.41
CA THR A 416 40.67 -8.97 17.12
C THR A 416 41.04 -10.45 17.07
N LEU A 417 40.18 -11.27 16.47
CA LEU A 417 40.35 -12.72 16.37
C LEU A 417 40.04 -13.21 14.95
N ALA A 418 41.07 -13.74 14.28
CA ALA A 418 40.92 -14.40 12.98
C ALA A 418 40.45 -15.84 13.16
N ILE A 419 39.28 -16.19 12.62
CA ILE A 419 38.67 -17.51 12.75
C ILE A 419 38.64 -18.21 11.38
N PRO A 420 39.17 -19.44 11.25
CA PRO A 420 39.10 -20.21 10.02
C PRO A 420 37.73 -20.89 9.84
N ALA A 421 36.64 -20.12 9.95
CA ALA A 421 35.28 -20.66 10.04
C ALA A 421 34.85 -21.40 8.75
N ARG A 422 35.27 -20.94 7.57
CA ARG A 422 35.09 -21.68 6.32
C ARG A 422 35.81 -23.03 6.30
N LYS A 423 37.02 -23.11 6.88
CA LYS A 423 37.79 -24.35 6.96
C LYS A 423 37.09 -25.34 7.90
N ILE A 424 36.68 -24.87 9.09
CA ILE A 424 35.93 -25.66 10.07
C ILE A 424 34.66 -26.23 9.43
N ALA A 425 33.88 -25.41 8.73
CA ALA A 425 32.64 -25.85 8.09
C ALA A 425 32.89 -26.85 6.93
N LYS A 426 33.98 -26.68 6.17
CA LYS A 426 34.37 -27.58 5.07
C LYS A 426 34.76 -28.97 5.59
N GLU A 427 35.50 -29.06 6.69
CA GLU A 427 35.94 -30.33 7.30
C GLU A 427 34.75 -31.17 7.82
N HIS A 428 33.64 -30.52 8.15
CA HIS A 428 32.41 -31.16 8.63
C HIS A 428 31.34 -31.33 7.54
N GLY A 429 31.71 -31.17 6.27
CA GLY A 429 30.85 -31.53 5.13
C GLY A 429 29.83 -30.47 4.69
N VAL A 430 29.77 -29.30 5.32
CA VAL A 430 28.81 -28.22 4.95
C VAL A 430 29.56 -26.93 4.61
N LYS A 431 30.04 -26.83 3.36
CA LYS A 431 30.87 -25.70 2.87
C LYS A 431 30.28 -24.30 3.10
N ARG A 432 28.95 -24.17 3.23
CA ARG A 432 28.23 -22.89 3.41
C ARG A 432 27.91 -22.55 4.87
N ALA A 433 28.33 -23.36 5.85
CA ALA A 433 28.00 -23.19 7.27
C ALA A 433 29.10 -22.48 8.09
N ALA A 434 29.89 -21.60 7.45
CA ALA A 434 30.89 -20.79 8.14
C ALA A 434 30.27 -19.89 9.22
N ASN A 435 29.05 -19.43 9.00
CA ASN A 435 28.26 -18.69 9.97
C ASN A 435 27.95 -19.53 11.24
N THR A 436 27.64 -20.82 11.10
CA THR A 436 27.43 -21.70 12.26
C THR A 436 28.72 -21.91 13.06
N ALA A 437 29.87 -22.01 12.39
CA ALA A 437 31.15 -22.11 13.08
C ALA A 437 31.47 -20.81 13.86
N MET A 438 31.20 -19.63 13.27
CA MET A 438 31.32 -18.34 13.95
C MET A 438 30.40 -18.25 15.17
N LEU A 439 29.16 -18.75 15.06
CA LEU A 439 28.23 -18.81 16.19
C LEU A 439 28.78 -19.65 17.35
N GLY A 440 29.46 -20.76 17.04
CA GLY A 440 30.15 -21.59 18.03
C GLY A 440 31.27 -20.86 18.77
N VAL A 441 32.02 -20.01 18.05
CA VAL A 441 33.04 -19.14 18.65
C VAL A 441 32.40 -18.08 19.56
N ILE A 442 31.31 -17.44 19.13
CA ILE A 442 30.55 -16.46 19.95
C ILE A 442 30.09 -17.12 21.25
N MET A 443 29.53 -18.32 21.16
CA MET A 443 29.09 -19.13 22.30
C MET A 443 30.24 -19.42 23.27
N GLU A 444 31.39 -19.86 22.77
CA GLU A 444 32.53 -20.20 23.64
C GLU A 444 33.17 -18.98 24.30
N LEU A 445 33.22 -17.85 23.60
CA LEU A 445 33.77 -16.60 24.14
C LEU A 445 32.86 -15.95 25.18
N GLY A 446 31.61 -16.39 25.31
CA GLY A 446 30.63 -15.78 26.22
C GLY A 446 30.29 -14.34 25.83
N LEU A 447 30.44 -13.98 24.54
CA LEU A 447 30.27 -12.60 24.05
C LEU A 447 28.89 -12.03 24.39
N THR A 448 27.88 -12.90 24.39
CA THR A 448 26.49 -12.52 24.64
C THR A 448 26.04 -12.74 26.08
N GLY A 449 26.83 -13.41 26.92
CA GLY A 449 26.41 -13.78 28.28
C GLY A 449 25.34 -14.89 28.36
N LEU A 450 24.88 -15.42 27.23
CA LEU A 450 23.89 -16.50 27.17
C LEU A 450 24.51 -17.86 27.55
N PRO A 451 23.74 -18.77 28.17
CA PRO A 451 24.23 -20.11 28.46
C PRO A 451 24.46 -20.92 27.18
N LYS A 452 25.38 -21.91 27.21
CA LYS A 452 25.76 -22.64 25.98
C LYS A 452 24.62 -23.46 25.38
N HIS A 453 23.74 -24.05 26.20
CA HIS A 453 22.69 -24.95 25.72
C HIS A 453 21.66 -24.24 24.81
N VAL A 454 21.35 -22.96 25.04
CA VAL A 454 20.39 -22.22 24.22
C VAL A 454 20.86 -22.00 22.78
N PHE A 455 22.18 -22.03 22.51
CA PHE A 455 22.70 -21.97 21.15
C PHE A 455 22.45 -23.27 20.39
N THR A 456 22.54 -24.42 21.06
CA THR A 456 22.23 -25.74 20.48
C THR A 456 20.77 -25.78 20.07
N GLU A 457 19.87 -25.43 20.98
CA GLU A 457 18.43 -25.38 20.73
C GLU A 457 18.07 -24.38 19.62
N ALA A 458 18.72 -23.20 19.61
CA ALA A 458 18.49 -22.21 18.56
C ALA A 458 18.92 -22.71 17.17
N VAL A 459 20.02 -23.47 17.07
CA VAL A 459 20.43 -24.10 15.81
C VAL A 459 19.40 -25.16 15.37
N GLU A 460 18.89 -25.97 16.30
CA GLU A 460 17.83 -26.94 16.00
C GLU A 460 16.57 -26.23 15.46
N HIS A 461 16.16 -25.14 16.13
CA HIS A 461 15.03 -24.32 15.71
C HIS A 461 15.23 -23.71 14.32
N THR A 462 16.36 -23.02 14.08
CA THR A 462 16.67 -22.39 12.79
C THR A 462 16.65 -23.37 11.63
N PHE A 463 17.08 -24.62 11.86
CA PHE A 463 17.15 -25.65 10.83
C PHE A 463 16.00 -26.67 10.90
N ARG A 464 14.92 -26.42 11.66
CA ARG A 464 13.79 -27.36 11.85
C ARG A 464 13.15 -27.83 10.54
N ARG A 465 13.00 -26.93 9.56
CA ARG A 465 12.49 -27.25 8.21
C ARG A 465 13.47 -28.03 7.32
N LYS A 466 14.72 -28.18 7.76
CA LYS A 466 15.80 -28.92 7.08
C LYS A 466 16.45 -29.90 8.06
N PRO A 467 15.70 -30.90 8.57
CA PRO A 467 16.16 -31.77 9.65
C PRO A 467 17.46 -32.52 9.32
N LYS A 468 17.71 -32.81 8.03
CA LYS A 468 18.97 -33.40 7.55
C LYS A 468 20.21 -32.54 7.81
N LEU A 469 20.06 -31.22 7.96
CA LEU A 469 21.14 -30.28 8.20
C LEU A 469 21.41 -30.04 9.69
N VAL A 470 20.47 -30.39 10.58
CA VAL A 470 20.59 -30.14 12.02
C VAL A 470 21.82 -30.84 12.62
N PRO A 471 22.04 -32.16 12.45
CA PRO A 471 23.19 -32.84 13.06
C PRO A 471 24.54 -32.30 12.56
N ALA A 472 24.60 -31.92 11.28
CA ALA A 472 25.81 -31.35 10.70
C ALA A 472 26.11 -29.95 11.26
N ASN A 473 25.09 -29.10 11.41
CA ASN A 473 25.27 -27.76 11.97
C ASN A 473 25.60 -27.79 13.46
N LEU A 474 25.02 -28.71 14.24
CA LEU A 474 25.40 -28.90 15.65
C LEU A 474 26.87 -29.32 15.81
N LYS A 475 27.35 -30.22 14.95
CA LYS A 475 28.78 -30.58 14.92
C LYS A 475 29.67 -29.39 14.56
N ILE A 476 29.23 -28.53 13.63
CA ILE A 476 29.97 -27.33 13.22
C ILE A 476 29.98 -26.27 14.32
N LEU A 477 28.86 -26.08 15.04
CA LEU A 477 28.77 -25.22 16.21
C LEU A 477 29.79 -25.64 17.26
N GLU A 478 29.82 -26.93 17.61
CA GLU A 478 30.77 -27.47 18.59
C GLU A 478 32.22 -27.41 18.08
N ALA A 479 32.46 -27.63 16.78
CA ALA A 479 33.78 -27.50 16.20
C ALA A 479 34.31 -26.05 16.26
N GLY A 480 33.45 -25.06 16.04
CA GLY A 480 33.77 -23.64 16.26
C GLY A 480 34.12 -23.35 17.71
N ALA A 481 33.31 -23.85 18.65
CA ALA A 481 33.56 -23.70 20.08
C ALA A 481 34.86 -24.38 20.54
N LYS A 482 35.12 -25.60 20.08
CA LYS A 482 36.35 -26.34 20.34
C LYS A 482 37.57 -25.59 19.82
N TRP A 483 37.52 -25.09 18.58
CA TRP A 483 38.60 -24.31 18.01
C TRP A 483 38.90 -23.08 18.87
N ALA A 484 37.87 -22.36 19.34
CA ALA A 484 38.03 -21.22 20.25
C ALA A 484 38.71 -21.62 21.57
N ARG A 485 38.31 -22.75 22.19
CA ARG A 485 38.94 -23.24 23.44
C ARG A 485 40.43 -23.54 23.28
N GLU A 486 40.80 -24.13 22.16
CA GLU A 486 42.17 -24.59 21.89
C GLU A 486 43.10 -23.46 21.46
N ASN A 487 42.58 -22.43 20.78
CA ASN A 487 43.41 -21.43 20.10
C ASN A 487 43.31 -20.02 20.73
N LEU A 488 42.29 -19.74 21.54
CA LEU A 488 42.03 -18.39 22.07
C LEU A 488 42.21 -18.26 23.59
N LYS A 489 42.43 -19.38 24.30
CA LYS A 489 42.86 -19.37 25.71
C LYS A 489 44.37 -19.22 25.79
N LYS A 490 44.85 -17.99 25.61
CA LYS A 490 46.08 -17.44 26.19
C LYS A 490 45.84 -15.99 26.55
#